data_AF-A0A8T7EZU8-F1
#
_entry.id   AF-A0A8T7EZU8-F1
#
_cell.length_a   1.000
_cell.length_b   1.000
_cell.length_c   1.000
_cell.angle_alpha   90.00
_cell.angle_beta   90.00
_cell.angle_gamma   90.00
#
_symmetry.space_group_name_H-M   'P 1'
#
loop_
_entity.id
_entity.type
_entity.pdbx_description
1 polymer ?
#
loop_
_entity_poly.entity_id
_entity_poly.type
_entity_poly.pdbx_seq_one_letter_code
_entity_poly.pdbx_strand_id
1 'polypeptide(L)'
;MKALKFHSGVLVSGLLLMTLSLACSLQAQGQTIRPEKSVNSADASLVNTNLFNPTVIAVAPQRGTPTPTRTFTPYPSPTASITPSPTITPPFTAIPSPTAFTEPVGCMKPPDDYGRIQIGNATLNNRTYWMLQRAQQFYSGTIPITGDAITQGSYNPGGVGASFGTHDGGGAVDISVRNLPYDWTIKWEDIPLIIDALQLAGFAAWYRDERENLPPHIHAIAIGDAELSLAAQLQLTGRYGYFRGYDGFPREDRIPLLPRHGGLVVCQWMLDMGYYDMRGEPLPSE
;
A
#
# COMPACT_ATOMS: atom_id res chain seq x y z
N MET A 1 26.17 -54.77 -50.33
CA MET A 1 26.68 -53.76 -49.38
C MET A 1 25.77 -53.84 -48.14
N LYS A 2 26.21 -54.57 -47.10
CA LYS A 2 26.50 -54.08 -45.72
C LYS A 2 25.33 -53.30 -45.09
N ALA A 3 24.55 -53.95 -44.22
CA ALA A 3 24.53 -53.85 -42.73
C ALA A 3 23.56 -52.73 -42.25
N LEU A 4 22.76 -52.80 -41.18
CA LEU A 4 22.79 -53.41 -39.83
C LEU A 4 21.36 -53.93 -39.47
N LYS A 5 21.09 -55.08 -38.83
CA LYS A 5 21.32 -55.58 -37.43
C LYS A 5 20.91 -54.61 -36.29
N PHE A 6 19.71 -54.72 -35.70
CA PHE A 6 19.31 -55.55 -34.52
C PHE A 6 19.88 -55.07 -33.15
N HIS A 7 19.05 -54.54 -32.23
CA HIS A 7 18.65 -55.16 -30.95
C HIS A 7 18.04 -54.20 -29.90
N SER A 8 17.03 -54.75 -29.22
CA SER A 8 16.74 -54.68 -27.78
C SER A 8 16.26 -53.39 -27.12
N GLY A 9 15.00 -53.46 -26.68
CA GLY A 9 14.50 -52.65 -25.59
C GLY A 9 15.07 -53.07 -24.24
N VAL A 10 15.07 -52.11 -23.32
CA VAL A 10 15.17 -52.32 -21.87
C VAL A 10 14.22 -51.30 -21.25
N LEU A 11 13.19 -51.80 -20.58
CA LEU A 11 12.40 -51.07 -19.59
C LEU A 11 13.31 -50.74 -18.41
N VAL A 12 13.41 -49.46 -18.03
CA VAL A 12 13.88 -49.08 -16.70
C VAL A 12 12.87 -48.09 -16.10
N SER A 13 12.19 -48.62 -15.08
CA SER A 13 11.42 -47.89 -14.09
C SER A 13 12.33 -46.90 -13.36
N GLY A 14 11.91 -45.63 -13.25
CA GLY A 14 12.67 -44.56 -12.60
C GLY A 14 11.74 -43.65 -11.82
N LEU A 15 11.33 -44.12 -10.65
CA LEU A 15 10.65 -43.37 -9.61
C LEU A 15 11.58 -42.25 -9.11
N LEU A 16 11.32 -41.00 -9.53
CA LEU A 16 12.08 -39.84 -9.06
C LEU A 16 11.44 -39.32 -7.77
N LEU A 17 11.90 -39.85 -6.62
CA LEU A 17 11.73 -39.20 -5.32
C LEU A 17 12.58 -37.92 -5.32
N MET A 18 11.94 -36.75 -5.33
CA MET A 18 12.60 -35.51 -4.94
C MET A 18 12.76 -35.50 -3.41
N THR A 19 13.97 -35.78 -2.94
CA THR A 19 14.38 -35.48 -1.57
C THR A 19 14.80 -34.02 -1.48
N LEU A 20 14.00 -33.18 -0.83
CA LEU A 20 14.42 -31.86 -0.37
C LEU A 20 15.34 -32.05 0.86
N SER A 21 16.65 -31.93 0.66
CA SER A 21 17.60 -31.76 1.76
C SER A 21 17.65 -30.29 2.16
N LEU A 22 17.04 -29.95 3.30
CA LEU A 22 17.36 -28.74 4.03
C LEU A 22 18.13 -29.14 5.29
N ALA A 23 19.46 -29.09 5.20
CA ALA A 23 20.35 -29.20 6.35
C ALA A 23 20.95 -27.81 6.60
N CYS A 24 20.47 -27.12 7.64
CA CYS A 24 21.20 -26.03 8.26
C CYS A 24 21.56 -26.47 9.68
N SER A 25 22.82 -26.90 9.85
CA SER A 25 23.42 -27.16 11.14
C SER A 25 24.00 -25.87 11.68
N LEU A 26 23.50 -25.37 12.80
CA LEU A 26 24.30 -24.56 13.72
C LEU A 26 24.09 -25.06 15.15
N GLN A 27 25.14 -25.69 15.69
CA GLN A 27 25.37 -25.85 17.11
C GLN A 27 25.80 -24.50 17.68
N ALA A 28 25.14 -24.05 18.74
CA ALA A 28 25.72 -23.11 19.70
C ALA A 28 25.43 -23.62 21.11
N GLN A 29 26.53 -23.76 21.85
CA GLN A 29 26.63 -24.35 23.17
C GLN A 29 26.02 -23.43 24.24
N GLY A 30 25.47 -24.03 25.29
CA GLY A 30 24.86 -23.32 26.41
C GLY A 30 25.86 -22.60 27.31
N GLN A 31 25.39 -21.52 27.92
CA GLN A 31 25.86 -21.04 29.22
C GLN A 31 24.67 -20.55 30.05
N THR A 32 24.45 -21.26 31.15
CA THR A 32 23.62 -20.94 32.30
C THR A 32 24.28 -19.86 33.16
N ILE A 33 23.60 -18.74 33.44
CA ILE A 33 23.74 -17.99 34.71
C ILE A 33 22.38 -17.41 35.14
N ARG A 34 21.94 -17.82 36.35
CA ARG A 34 21.06 -17.13 37.31
C ARG A 34 21.92 -16.95 38.59
N PRO A 35 21.68 -15.97 39.49
CA PRO A 35 20.41 -15.84 40.22
C PRO A 35 19.94 -14.41 40.65
N GLU A 36 18.66 -14.38 41.07
CA GLU A 36 17.96 -13.60 42.14
C GLU A 36 18.38 -12.14 42.47
N LYS A 37 17.47 -11.18 42.70
CA LYS A 37 16.50 -11.15 43.82
C LYS A 37 15.46 -10.02 43.68
N SER A 38 14.28 -10.24 44.27
CA SER A 38 13.10 -9.35 44.38
C SER A 38 13.25 -8.20 45.39
N VAL A 39 12.39 -7.16 45.27
CA VAL A 39 11.49 -6.62 46.35
C VAL A 39 10.33 -5.79 45.73
N ASN A 40 9.08 -6.20 46.01
CA ASN A 40 7.82 -5.51 46.42
C ASN A 40 7.73 -3.95 46.38
N SER A 41 6.60 -3.23 46.32
CA SER A 41 5.15 -3.48 46.43
C SER A 41 4.39 -2.15 46.20
N ALA A 42 3.08 -2.24 45.93
CA ALA A 42 2.01 -1.23 46.14
C ALA A 42 2.06 0.04 45.24
N ASP A 43 0.95 0.60 44.75
CA ASP A 43 -0.36 0.72 45.38
C ASP A 43 -1.48 0.88 44.34
N ALA A 44 -2.67 0.43 44.72
CA ALA A 44 -3.91 0.57 43.98
C ALA A 44 -4.84 1.55 44.69
N SER A 45 -5.75 2.18 43.93
CA SER A 45 -7.12 2.54 44.31
C SER A 45 -7.51 4.01 44.10
N LEU A 46 -8.83 4.15 43.89
CA LEU A 46 -9.70 5.34 43.88
C LEU A 46 -9.86 5.97 42.48
N VAL A 47 -10.79 5.54 41.63
CA VAL A 47 -12.27 5.63 41.75
C VAL A 47 -12.72 7.01 42.25
N ASN A 48 -13.17 7.87 41.32
CA ASN A 48 -14.14 8.89 41.65
C ASN A 48 -15.10 9.12 40.47
N THR A 49 -16.26 8.48 40.56
CA THR A 49 -17.46 8.78 39.77
C THR A 49 -18.24 9.88 40.47
N ASN A 50 -18.52 10.99 39.80
CA ASN A 50 -19.60 11.90 40.21
C ASN A 50 -20.54 12.21 39.04
N LEU A 51 -21.81 11.86 39.28
CA LEU A 51 -23.00 12.11 38.50
C LEU A 51 -23.51 13.56 38.69
N PHE A 52 -24.51 13.92 37.87
CA PHE A 52 -25.52 14.99 37.97
C PHE A 52 -25.12 16.36 37.40
N ASN A 53 -25.92 17.09 36.60
CA ASN A 53 -27.20 16.90 35.90
C ASN A 53 -27.37 18.16 34.99
N PRO A 54 -27.95 18.11 33.77
CA PRO A 54 -28.14 19.30 32.95
C PRO A 54 -29.48 20.00 33.21
N THR A 55 -29.46 21.32 33.41
CA THR A 55 -30.68 22.15 33.49
C THR A 55 -31.09 22.64 32.10
N VAL A 56 -32.30 22.26 31.69
CA VAL A 56 -33.02 22.74 30.51
C VAL A 56 -33.73 24.05 30.85
N ILE A 57 -33.57 25.09 30.02
CA ILE A 57 -34.45 26.26 30.00
C ILE A 57 -35.00 26.42 28.58
N ALA A 58 -36.32 26.25 28.46
CA ALA A 58 -37.10 26.53 27.26
C ALA A 58 -37.56 28.01 27.28
N VAL A 59 -37.48 28.69 26.14
CA VAL A 59 -38.18 29.98 25.89
C VAL A 59 -38.86 29.92 24.52
N ALA A 60 -40.12 30.35 24.53
CA ALA A 60 -41.16 30.24 23.52
C ALA A 60 -41.05 31.27 22.36
N PRO A 61 -41.83 31.14 21.27
CA PRO A 61 -41.65 31.86 20.02
C PRO A 61 -42.46 33.17 19.96
N GLN A 62 -41.95 34.19 19.26
CA GLN A 62 -42.67 35.42 18.95
C GLN A 62 -42.84 35.62 17.43
N ARG A 63 -44.03 36.09 17.09
CA ARG A 63 -44.70 36.12 15.79
C ARG A 63 -44.61 37.52 15.17
N GLY A 64 -44.74 37.58 13.84
CA GLY A 64 -44.41 38.70 12.94
C GLY A 64 -45.16 40.04 13.11
N THR A 65 -44.78 41.00 12.27
CA THR A 65 -45.54 42.24 12.00
C THR A 65 -45.15 42.78 10.61
N PRO A 66 -46.05 43.48 9.88
CA PRO A 66 -46.02 43.60 8.42
C PRO A 66 -45.49 44.94 7.87
N THR A 67 -45.26 44.90 6.55
CA THR A 67 -44.92 45.90 5.53
C THR A 67 -45.58 47.29 5.64
N PRO A 68 -44.90 48.35 5.16
CA PRO A 68 -45.57 49.46 4.49
C PRO A 68 -45.23 49.55 2.98
N THR A 69 -46.29 49.46 2.17
CA THR A 69 -46.31 49.67 0.71
C THR A 69 -46.13 51.16 0.40
N ARG A 70 -45.15 51.53 -0.42
CA ARG A 70 -45.03 52.90 -0.95
C ARG A 70 -45.62 53.02 -2.35
N THR A 71 -46.58 53.92 -2.48
CA THR A 71 -47.16 54.44 -3.71
C THR A 71 -46.22 55.47 -4.33
N PHE A 72 -45.87 55.34 -5.61
CA PHE A 72 -45.16 56.36 -6.38
C PHE A 72 -45.99 56.78 -7.60
N THR A 73 -46.01 58.10 -7.80
CA THR A 73 -46.69 58.88 -8.84
C THR A 73 -46.01 58.77 -10.21
N PRO A 74 -46.74 58.91 -11.33
CA PRO A 74 -46.17 58.83 -12.67
C PRO A 74 -45.48 60.16 -13.06
N TYR A 75 -44.25 60.07 -13.57
CA TYR A 75 -43.49 61.17 -14.17
C TYR A 75 -43.33 60.93 -15.69
N PRO A 76 -43.38 61.96 -16.55
CA PRO A 76 -43.45 61.81 -18.00
C PRO A 76 -42.20 61.19 -18.66
N SER A 77 -42.47 60.42 -19.72
CA SER A 77 -41.53 59.69 -20.59
C SER A 77 -40.45 60.57 -21.23
N PRO A 78 -39.17 60.18 -21.11
CA PRO A 78 -38.15 60.53 -22.10
C PRO A 78 -38.12 59.48 -23.24
N THR A 79 -38.04 60.00 -24.47
CA THR A 79 -37.87 59.28 -25.73
C THR A 79 -36.66 58.32 -25.68
N ALA A 80 -36.90 57.03 -25.91
CA ALA A 80 -35.86 56.01 -25.93
C ALA A 80 -34.99 56.12 -27.20
N SER A 81 -33.71 56.48 -27.02
CA SER A 81 -32.67 56.20 -27.99
C SER A 81 -32.21 54.75 -27.78
N ILE A 82 -32.36 53.92 -28.81
CA ILE A 82 -31.95 52.51 -28.81
C ILE A 82 -30.43 52.40 -28.78
N THR A 83 -29.86 52.37 -27.58
CA THR A 83 -28.50 51.87 -27.33
C THR A 83 -28.57 50.34 -27.22
N PRO A 84 -27.73 49.56 -27.93
CA PRO A 84 -27.74 48.10 -27.80
C PRO A 84 -27.43 47.70 -26.35
N SER A 85 -28.38 46.99 -25.73
CA SER A 85 -28.22 46.43 -24.39
C SER A 85 -27.08 45.40 -24.39
N PRO A 86 -26.17 45.40 -23.40
CA PRO A 86 -25.26 44.29 -23.23
C PRO A 86 -26.09 43.03 -22.99
N THR A 87 -25.81 41.97 -23.75
CA THR A 87 -26.34 40.64 -23.51
C THR A 87 -25.97 40.22 -22.09
N ILE A 88 -26.96 40.12 -21.19
CA ILE A 88 -26.79 39.51 -19.88
C ILE A 88 -26.62 38.02 -20.15
N THR A 89 -25.38 37.58 -20.29
CA THR A 89 -25.04 36.15 -20.26
C THR A 89 -25.52 35.62 -18.90
N PRO A 90 -26.36 34.57 -18.84
CA PRO A 90 -26.71 33.96 -17.57
C PRO A 90 -25.41 33.57 -16.85
N PRO A 91 -25.32 33.75 -15.52
CA PRO A 91 -24.16 33.24 -14.79
C PRO A 91 -24.06 31.76 -15.09
N PHE A 92 -22.96 31.34 -15.70
CA PHE A 92 -22.65 29.94 -15.87
C PHE A 92 -22.78 29.30 -14.48
N THR A 93 -23.75 28.42 -14.32
CA THR A 93 -23.80 27.50 -13.18
C THR A 93 -22.46 26.79 -13.18
N ALA A 94 -21.60 27.11 -12.22
CA ALA A 94 -20.31 26.47 -12.08
C ALA A 94 -20.56 24.96 -12.01
N ILE A 95 -20.12 24.25 -13.04
CA ILE A 95 -20.05 22.79 -13.03
C ILE A 95 -19.24 22.44 -11.78
N PRO A 96 -19.71 21.53 -10.91
CA PRO A 96 -18.92 21.11 -9.77
C PRO A 96 -17.56 20.65 -10.29
N SER A 97 -16.51 21.38 -9.88
CA SER A 97 -15.12 21.03 -10.16
C SER A 97 -14.92 19.56 -9.78
N PRO A 98 -14.20 18.75 -10.59
CA PRO A 98 -13.86 17.38 -10.20
C PRO A 98 -13.29 17.42 -8.79
N THR A 99 -13.81 16.54 -7.93
CA THR A 99 -13.43 16.40 -6.52
C THR A 99 -11.94 16.62 -6.39
N ALA A 100 -11.54 17.72 -5.74
CA ALA A 100 -10.14 18.13 -5.67
C ALA A 100 -9.32 16.97 -5.10
N PHE A 101 -8.28 16.57 -5.83
CA PHE A 101 -7.29 15.62 -5.33
C PHE A 101 -6.81 16.10 -3.95
N THR A 102 -6.98 15.25 -2.94
CA THR A 102 -6.52 15.51 -1.58
C THR A 102 -5.37 14.57 -1.31
N GLU A 103 -4.16 15.11 -1.30
CA GLU A 103 -2.95 14.36 -0.99
C GLU A 103 -2.98 13.88 0.48
N PRO A 104 -2.71 12.59 0.74
CA PRO A 104 -2.56 12.10 2.10
C PRO A 104 -1.45 12.82 2.87
N VAL A 105 -1.72 13.11 4.14
CA VAL A 105 -0.72 13.74 5.02
C VAL A 105 0.49 12.83 5.14
N GLY A 106 1.68 13.39 4.94
CA GLY A 106 2.95 12.67 5.13
C GLY A 106 3.57 12.13 3.85
N CYS A 107 2.91 12.27 2.69
CA CYS A 107 3.50 12.03 1.38
C CYS A 107 4.83 12.79 1.22
N MET A 108 5.87 12.08 0.78
CA MET A 108 7.19 12.66 0.53
C MET A 108 7.85 11.91 -0.62
N LYS A 109 8.39 12.64 -1.61
CA LYS A 109 9.15 12.03 -2.70
C LYS A 109 10.40 11.36 -2.12
N PRO A 110 10.63 10.04 -2.37
CA PRO A 110 11.86 9.39 -1.94
C PRO A 110 13.09 10.00 -2.63
N PRO A 111 14.27 9.98 -1.99
CA PRO A 111 15.51 10.43 -2.63
C PRO A 111 15.86 9.55 -3.83
N ASP A 112 16.51 10.14 -4.83
CA ASP A 112 17.03 9.42 -6.00
C ASP A 112 18.45 8.87 -5.70
N ASP A 113 18.60 8.16 -4.58
CA ASP A 113 19.83 7.49 -4.17
C ASP A 113 19.73 5.97 -4.41
N TYR A 114 20.46 5.50 -5.42
CA TYR A 114 20.48 4.11 -5.85
C TYR A 114 21.70 3.33 -5.32
N GLY A 115 22.45 3.88 -4.36
CA GLY A 115 23.51 3.14 -3.67
C GLY A 115 22.98 1.83 -3.07
N ARG A 116 23.79 0.76 -3.05
CA ARG A 116 23.37 -0.56 -2.53
C ARG A 116 23.62 -0.63 -1.03
N ILE A 117 22.67 -1.25 -0.33
CA ILE A 117 22.78 -1.58 1.09
C ILE A 117 22.40 -3.04 1.31
N GLN A 118 23.08 -3.69 2.24
CA GLN A 118 22.81 -5.06 2.65
C GLN A 118 22.16 -5.05 4.03
N ILE A 119 20.96 -5.62 4.14
CA ILE A 119 20.22 -5.79 5.40
C ILE A 119 20.03 -7.30 5.62
N GLY A 120 20.81 -7.88 6.53
CA GLY A 120 20.90 -9.33 6.66
C GLY A 120 21.31 -9.97 5.32
N ASN A 121 20.47 -10.85 4.79
CA ASN A 121 20.70 -11.50 3.50
C ASN A 121 20.01 -10.80 2.31
N ALA A 122 19.29 -9.71 2.57
CA ALA A 122 18.61 -8.94 1.53
C ALA A 122 19.48 -7.77 1.04
N THR A 123 19.62 -7.64 -0.28
CA THR A 123 20.17 -6.44 -0.92
C THR A 123 19.04 -5.49 -1.27
N LEU A 124 19.21 -4.20 -0.99
CA LEU A 124 18.29 -3.12 -1.39
C LEU A 124 19.10 -1.98 -2.00
N ASN A 125 18.42 -1.04 -2.65
CA ASN A 125 19.00 0.29 -2.86
C ASN A 125 18.60 1.25 -1.73
N ASN A 126 19.37 2.33 -1.56
CA ASN A 126 19.18 3.30 -0.50
C ASN A 126 17.82 3.99 -0.58
N ARG A 127 17.29 4.23 -1.78
CA ARG A 127 15.93 4.72 -2.02
C ARG A 127 14.90 3.81 -1.38
N THR A 128 14.92 2.52 -1.69
CA THR A 128 13.98 1.51 -1.16
C THR A 128 14.10 1.42 0.36
N TYR A 129 15.32 1.42 0.89
CA TYR A 129 15.54 1.38 2.33
C TYR A 129 15.05 2.65 3.03
N TRP A 130 15.28 3.83 2.45
CA TRP A 130 14.75 5.10 2.95
C TRP A 130 13.22 5.07 3.03
N MET A 131 12.55 4.49 2.02
CA MET A 131 11.10 4.33 2.03
C MET A 131 10.64 3.36 3.13
N LEU A 132 11.37 2.27 3.39
CA LEU A 132 11.08 1.39 4.53
C LEU A 132 11.24 2.12 5.88
N GLN A 133 12.28 2.94 6.03
CA GLN A 133 12.45 3.78 7.21
C GLN A 133 11.30 4.78 7.37
N ARG A 134 10.80 5.33 6.26
CA ARG A 134 9.61 6.20 6.26
C ARG A 134 8.36 5.43 6.65
N ALA A 135 8.15 4.22 6.13
CA ALA A 135 7.03 3.35 6.51
C ALA A 135 7.07 3.02 8.01
N GLN A 136 8.25 2.73 8.56
CA GLN A 136 8.42 2.44 9.99
C GLN A 136 7.96 3.60 10.90
N GLN A 137 7.99 4.85 10.42
CA GLN A 137 7.50 6.01 11.18
C GLN A 137 5.96 6.06 11.25
N PHE A 138 5.26 5.44 10.29
CA PHE A 138 3.80 5.35 10.27
C PHE A 138 3.28 4.07 10.92
N TYR A 139 4.09 3.02 10.91
CA TYR A 139 3.72 1.73 11.47
C TYR A 139 3.82 1.73 12.99
N SER A 140 2.69 1.53 13.67
CA SER A 140 2.57 1.54 15.14
C SER A 140 2.73 0.16 15.80
N GLY A 141 3.01 -0.89 15.02
CA GLY A 141 3.17 -2.25 15.53
C GLY A 141 4.63 -2.56 15.92
N THR A 142 4.94 -3.85 16.01
CA THR A 142 6.22 -4.33 16.60
C THR A 142 7.13 -5.08 15.63
N ILE A 143 6.65 -5.41 14.43
CA ILE A 143 7.44 -6.13 13.42
C ILE A 143 8.57 -5.22 12.90
N PRO A 144 9.84 -5.66 12.92
CA PRO A 144 10.96 -4.82 12.49
C PRO A 144 11.06 -4.73 10.95
N ILE A 145 10.18 -3.96 10.32
CA ILE A 145 10.06 -3.84 8.83
C ILE A 145 11.26 -3.17 8.14
N THR A 146 12.26 -2.74 8.91
CA THR A 146 13.54 -2.19 8.43
C THR A 146 14.73 -3.14 8.68
N GLY A 147 14.47 -4.33 9.21
CA GLY A 147 15.53 -5.28 9.62
C GLY A 147 15.07 -6.71 9.45
N ASP A 148 14.98 -7.46 10.56
CA ASP A 148 14.78 -8.91 10.58
C ASP A 148 13.50 -9.40 9.89
N ALA A 149 12.52 -8.52 9.68
CA ALA A 149 11.30 -8.89 8.96
C ALA A 149 11.51 -8.95 7.44
N ILE A 150 12.61 -8.41 6.88
CA ILE A 150 12.87 -8.48 5.45
C ILE A 150 13.26 -9.90 5.07
N THR A 151 12.38 -10.58 4.32
CA THR A 151 12.59 -11.98 3.90
C THR A 151 13.23 -12.08 2.53
N GLN A 152 13.04 -11.08 1.67
CA GLN A 152 13.64 -11.01 0.35
C GLN A 152 13.88 -9.55 -0.05
N GLY A 153 15.06 -9.27 -0.60
CA GLY A 153 15.42 -7.96 -1.12
C GLY A 153 15.29 -7.84 -2.64
N SER A 154 15.72 -6.69 -3.14
CA SER A 154 15.93 -6.38 -4.56
C SER A 154 17.17 -7.08 -5.13
N TYR A 155 17.39 -6.99 -6.44
CA TYR A 155 18.56 -7.52 -7.15
C TYR A 155 18.80 -9.01 -6.94
N ASN A 156 17.73 -9.81 -6.96
CA ASN A 156 17.74 -11.25 -6.77
C ASN A 156 17.34 -12.02 -8.04
N PRO A 157 18.04 -11.82 -9.18
CA PRO A 157 17.67 -12.44 -10.45
C PRO A 157 17.69 -13.96 -10.36
N GLY A 158 16.56 -14.58 -10.70
CA GLY A 158 16.40 -16.04 -10.66
C GLY A 158 16.41 -16.64 -9.25
N GLY A 159 16.37 -15.82 -8.20
CA GLY A 159 16.40 -16.29 -6.81
C GLY A 159 15.13 -17.04 -6.39
N VAL A 160 13.96 -16.62 -6.90
CA VAL A 160 12.67 -17.28 -6.63
C VAL A 160 11.81 -17.28 -7.89
N GLY A 161 11.60 -18.46 -8.49
CA GLY A 161 10.78 -18.59 -9.70
C GLY A 161 9.34 -18.09 -9.55
N ALA A 162 8.78 -18.18 -8.34
CA ALA A 162 7.42 -17.71 -8.04
C ALA A 162 7.27 -16.17 -7.99
N SER A 163 8.37 -15.41 -8.02
CA SER A 163 8.34 -13.94 -8.06
C SER A 163 8.17 -13.39 -9.48
N PHE A 164 8.22 -14.24 -10.52
CA PHE A 164 8.12 -13.81 -11.93
C PHE A 164 9.12 -12.71 -12.32
N GLY A 165 10.26 -12.63 -11.62
CA GLY A 165 11.32 -11.65 -11.85
C GLY A 165 11.05 -10.27 -11.24
N THR A 166 10.06 -10.10 -10.36
CA THR A 166 9.78 -8.80 -9.72
C THR A 166 10.97 -8.30 -8.88
N HIS A 167 11.77 -9.21 -8.32
CA HIS A 167 12.96 -8.87 -7.54
C HIS A 167 14.26 -8.78 -8.35
N ASP A 168 14.21 -8.94 -9.68
CA ASP A 168 15.43 -8.94 -10.52
C ASP A 168 16.12 -7.57 -10.58
N GLY A 169 15.36 -6.50 -10.29
CA GLY A 169 15.83 -5.11 -10.24
C GLY A 169 15.73 -4.51 -8.83
N GLY A 170 15.78 -3.18 -8.76
CA GLY A 170 15.55 -2.38 -7.55
C GLY A 170 14.09 -2.35 -7.11
N GLY A 171 13.84 -1.68 -5.98
CA GLY A 171 12.49 -1.32 -5.52
C GLY A 171 11.61 -2.43 -4.97
N ALA A 172 11.94 -3.72 -5.16
CA ALA A 172 11.14 -4.83 -4.64
C ALA A 172 11.64 -5.32 -3.28
N VAL A 173 10.71 -5.60 -2.37
CA VAL A 173 10.99 -6.16 -1.04
C VAL A 173 9.83 -7.03 -0.54
N ASP A 174 10.17 -8.15 0.11
CA ASP A 174 9.21 -8.98 0.83
C ASP A 174 9.44 -8.86 2.34
N ILE A 175 8.34 -8.70 3.08
CA ILE A 175 8.32 -8.46 4.53
C ILE A 175 7.50 -9.56 5.20
N SER A 176 8.08 -10.24 6.18
CA SER A 176 7.42 -11.19 7.06
C SER A 176 6.30 -10.53 7.85
N VAL A 177 5.18 -11.24 7.98
CA VAL A 177 4.04 -10.86 8.83
C VAL A 177 4.06 -11.56 10.19
N ARG A 178 5.19 -12.20 10.53
CA ARG A 178 5.33 -12.99 11.75
C ARG A 178 5.88 -12.15 12.90
N ASN A 179 5.59 -12.55 14.13
CA ASN A 179 5.99 -11.90 15.37
C ASN A 179 7.49 -12.07 15.70
N LEU A 180 8.35 -11.64 14.78
CA LEU A 180 9.80 -11.72 14.94
C LEU A 180 10.32 -10.65 15.92
N PRO A 181 11.38 -10.95 16.71
CA PRO A 181 12.07 -12.24 16.84
C PRO A 181 11.45 -13.16 17.91
N TYR A 182 10.26 -12.82 18.43
CA TYR A 182 9.68 -13.44 19.62
C TYR A 182 9.11 -14.84 19.35
N ASP A 183 8.16 -14.95 18.41
CA ASP A 183 7.56 -16.21 18.02
C ASP A 183 7.18 -16.18 16.52
N TRP A 184 7.10 -17.35 15.90
CA TRP A 184 6.82 -17.45 14.47
C TRP A 184 5.32 -17.35 14.14
N THR A 185 4.47 -16.89 15.08
CA THR A 185 3.03 -16.73 14.80
C THR A 185 2.80 -15.55 13.86
N ILE A 186 1.73 -15.61 13.08
CA ILE A 186 1.33 -14.51 12.19
C ILE A 186 0.61 -13.45 13.03
N LYS A 187 1.05 -12.19 12.93
CA LYS A 187 0.37 -11.04 13.54
C LYS A 187 -0.65 -10.47 12.57
N TRP A 188 -1.83 -11.09 12.53
CA TRP A 188 -2.90 -10.73 11.60
C TRP A 188 -3.33 -9.27 11.72
N GLU A 189 -3.30 -8.72 12.93
CA GLU A 189 -3.61 -7.34 13.24
C GLU A 189 -2.60 -6.33 12.65
N ASP A 190 -1.35 -6.75 12.44
CA ASP A 190 -0.30 -5.88 11.93
C ASP A 190 -0.29 -5.81 10.39
N ILE A 191 -0.86 -6.80 9.70
CA ILE A 191 -0.88 -6.86 8.23
C ILE A 191 -1.48 -5.58 7.61
N PRO A 192 -2.70 -5.13 7.96
CA PRO A 192 -3.24 -3.90 7.40
C PRO A 192 -2.41 -2.67 7.80
N LEU A 193 -1.88 -2.63 9.04
CA LEU A 193 -1.08 -1.50 9.52
C LEU A 193 0.24 -1.35 8.75
N ILE A 194 0.91 -2.45 8.43
CA ILE A 194 2.14 -2.45 7.64
C ILE A 194 1.83 -2.03 6.20
N ILE A 195 0.75 -2.54 5.60
CA ILE A 195 0.36 -2.17 4.22
C ILE A 195 0.06 -0.68 4.13
N ASP A 196 -0.73 -0.13 5.06
CA ASP A 196 -1.06 1.29 5.08
C ASP A 196 0.20 2.15 5.24
N ALA A 197 1.10 1.75 6.14
CA ALA A 197 2.37 2.43 6.36
C ALA A 197 3.30 2.41 5.12
N LEU A 198 3.38 1.28 4.43
CA LEU A 198 4.13 1.13 3.19
C LEU A 198 3.53 1.98 2.06
N GLN A 199 2.20 1.96 1.91
CA GLN A 199 1.49 2.75 0.90
C GLN A 199 1.69 4.26 1.11
N LEU A 200 1.60 4.74 2.37
CA LEU A 200 1.89 6.13 2.72
C LEU A 200 3.36 6.51 2.48
N ALA A 201 4.29 5.56 2.63
CA ALA A 201 5.70 5.76 2.33
C ALA A 201 6.04 5.70 0.83
N GLY A 202 5.06 5.40 -0.03
CA GLY A 202 5.21 5.41 -1.48
C GLY A 202 5.42 4.04 -2.11
N PHE A 203 5.14 2.94 -1.41
CA PHE A 203 5.11 1.61 -2.01
C PHE A 203 3.74 1.28 -2.60
N ALA A 204 3.71 0.47 -3.66
CA ALA A 204 2.58 -0.41 -3.89
C ALA A 204 2.79 -1.68 -3.05
N ALA A 205 1.86 -2.01 -2.15
CA ALA A 205 2.06 -3.11 -1.19
C ALA A 205 0.82 -4.01 -1.06
N TRP A 206 1.06 -5.31 -0.96
CA TRP A 206 0.01 -6.34 -0.88
C TRP A 206 0.40 -7.49 0.03
N TYR A 207 -0.58 -8.04 0.74
CA TYR A 207 -0.43 -9.30 1.46
C TYR A 207 -0.55 -10.49 0.49
N ARG A 208 0.32 -11.49 0.66
CA ARG A 208 0.39 -12.76 -0.07
C ARG A 208 0.30 -13.93 0.91
N ASP A 209 -0.34 -15.00 0.50
CA ASP A 209 -0.41 -16.26 1.25
C ASP A 209 -0.59 -17.49 0.35
N GLU A 210 -1.02 -18.59 0.95
CA GLU A 210 -1.22 -19.89 0.29
C GLU A 210 -2.21 -19.85 -0.88
N ARG A 211 -3.10 -18.84 -0.95
CA ARG A 211 -4.00 -18.66 -2.11
C ARG A 211 -3.22 -18.35 -3.39
N GLU A 212 -2.03 -17.80 -3.26
CA GLU A 212 -1.10 -17.54 -4.34
C GLU A 212 0.01 -18.59 -4.42
N ASN A 213 -0.10 -19.71 -3.68
CA ASN A 213 0.95 -20.71 -3.45
C ASN A 213 2.25 -20.13 -2.88
N LEU A 214 2.13 -19.11 -2.02
CA LEU A 214 3.25 -18.41 -1.40
C LEU A 214 3.19 -18.53 0.14
N PRO A 215 4.33 -18.51 0.85
CA PRO A 215 4.34 -18.30 2.29
C PRO A 215 3.71 -16.94 2.65
N PRO A 216 3.08 -16.78 3.82
CA PRO A 216 2.56 -15.49 4.27
C PRO A 216 3.62 -14.38 4.34
N HIS A 217 3.47 -13.33 3.54
CA HIS A 217 4.34 -12.14 3.53
C HIS A 217 3.61 -10.94 2.93
N ILE A 218 4.19 -9.74 3.10
CA ILE A 218 3.81 -8.54 2.38
C ILE A 218 4.83 -8.33 1.26
N HIS A 219 4.35 -8.26 0.03
CA HIS A 219 5.15 -7.90 -1.14
C HIS A 219 4.98 -6.41 -1.42
N ALA A 220 6.09 -5.68 -1.60
CA ALA A 220 6.06 -4.24 -1.82
C ALA A 220 7.00 -3.80 -2.94
N ILE A 221 6.53 -2.86 -3.78
CA ILE A 221 7.25 -2.27 -4.91
C ILE A 221 7.37 -0.76 -4.70
N ALA A 222 8.60 -0.25 -4.68
CA ALA A 222 8.91 1.17 -4.51
C ALA A 222 8.51 1.97 -5.76
N ILE A 223 7.45 2.77 -5.67
CA ILE A 223 6.95 3.55 -6.80
C ILE A 223 7.99 4.58 -7.24
N GLY A 224 8.23 4.63 -8.55
CA GLY A 224 9.19 5.56 -9.15
C GLY A 224 10.67 5.21 -8.93
N ASP A 225 10.98 4.02 -8.43
CA ASP A 225 12.35 3.52 -8.46
C ASP A 225 12.79 3.30 -9.93
N ALA A 226 13.91 3.90 -10.32
CA ALA A 226 14.40 3.85 -11.70
C ALA A 226 14.98 2.49 -12.10
N GLU A 227 15.23 1.60 -11.13
CA GLU A 227 15.87 0.30 -11.34
C GLU A 227 14.88 -0.86 -11.24
N LEU A 228 13.56 -0.59 -11.16
CA LEU A 228 12.53 -1.62 -11.18
C LEU A 228 12.69 -2.57 -12.36
N SER A 229 12.56 -3.88 -12.11
CA SER A 229 12.42 -4.85 -13.19
C SER A 229 11.14 -4.59 -13.99
N LEU A 230 11.06 -5.10 -15.22
CA LEU A 230 9.84 -4.99 -16.03
C LEU A 230 8.63 -5.62 -15.31
N ALA A 231 8.83 -6.76 -14.64
CA ALA A 231 7.78 -7.42 -13.88
C ALA A 231 7.27 -6.54 -12.73
N ALA A 232 8.17 -5.88 -12.00
CA ALA A 232 7.79 -4.94 -10.94
C ALA A 232 7.04 -3.70 -11.49
N GLN A 233 7.48 -3.16 -12.63
CA GLN A 233 6.77 -2.05 -13.29
C GLN A 233 5.33 -2.44 -13.69
N LEU A 234 5.14 -3.67 -14.20
CA LEU A 234 3.82 -4.19 -14.55
C LEU A 234 2.90 -4.37 -13.34
N GLN A 235 3.44 -4.59 -12.14
CA GLN A 235 2.64 -4.58 -10.91
C GLN A 235 2.16 -3.18 -10.52
N LEU A 236 2.75 -2.11 -11.06
CA LEU A 236 2.27 -0.74 -10.82
C LEU A 236 1.15 -0.36 -11.79
N THR A 237 1.38 -0.54 -13.10
CA THR A 237 0.54 0.06 -14.16
C THR A 237 -0.08 -0.94 -15.13
N GLY A 238 0.37 -2.19 -15.10
CA GLY A 238 -0.12 -3.27 -15.96
C GLY A 238 -1.53 -3.71 -15.61
N ARG A 239 -1.98 -4.82 -16.22
CA ARG A 239 -3.35 -5.37 -16.07
C ARG A 239 -3.81 -5.50 -14.62
N TYR A 240 -2.92 -5.98 -13.75
CA TYR A 240 -3.17 -6.25 -12.34
C TYR A 240 -2.68 -5.11 -11.44
N GLY A 241 -2.35 -3.96 -12.02
CA GLY A 241 -1.53 -2.95 -11.39
C GLY A 241 -2.16 -2.23 -10.19
N TYR A 242 -1.31 -1.79 -9.27
CA TYR A 242 -1.67 -0.97 -8.12
C TYR A 242 -2.50 0.26 -8.49
N PHE A 243 -2.07 1.02 -9.50
CA PHE A 243 -2.74 2.26 -9.91
C PHE A 243 -4.11 2.01 -10.55
N ARG A 244 -4.42 0.76 -10.90
CA ARG A 244 -5.75 0.31 -11.35
C ARG A 244 -6.62 -0.24 -10.22
N GLY A 245 -6.13 -0.21 -8.97
CA GLY A 245 -6.83 -0.69 -7.79
C GLY A 245 -6.77 -2.20 -7.58
N TYR A 246 -5.84 -2.89 -8.25
CA TYR A 246 -5.72 -4.34 -8.19
C TYR A 246 -4.53 -4.79 -7.35
N ASP A 247 -4.46 -6.10 -7.15
CA ASP A 247 -3.56 -6.72 -6.19
C ASP A 247 -2.15 -7.03 -6.72
N GLY A 248 -1.78 -6.58 -7.92
CA GLY A 248 -0.44 -6.76 -8.49
C GLY A 248 -0.09 -8.19 -8.89
N PHE A 249 -0.99 -9.17 -8.74
CA PHE A 249 -0.66 -10.59 -8.95
C PHE A 249 -1.20 -11.13 -10.29
N PRO A 250 -0.32 -11.51 -11.24
CA PRO A 250 -0.75 -12.12 -12.50
C PRO A 250 -1.40 -13.50 -12.29
N ARG A 251 -2.45 -13.80 -13.07
CA ARG A 251 -3.22 -15.05 -12.96
C ARG A 251 -3.48 -15.67 -14.33
N GLU A 252 -3.70 -16.98 -14.32
CA GLU A 252 -3.99 -17.75 -15.54
C GLU A 252 -5.35 -17.40 -16.15
N ASP A 253 -6.37 -17.14 -15.31
CA ASP A 253 -7.71 -16.73 -15.73
C ASP A 253 -7.77 -15.30 -16.29
N ARG A 254 -6.68 -14.54 -16.11
CA ARG A 254 -6.53 -13.14 -16.52
C ARG A 254 -7.48 -12.15 -15.88
N ILE A 255 -8.06 -12.52 -14.74
CA ILE A 255 -9.01 -11.68 -14.01
C ILE A 255 -8.25 -10.95 -12.89
N PRO A 256 -8.16 -9.60 -12.94
CA PRO A 256 -7.60 -8.84 -11.83
C PRO A 256 -8.47 -8.94 -10.58
N LEU A 257 -7.84 -9.13 -9.43
CA LEU A 257 -8.52 -9.13 -8.14
C LEU A 257 -8.19 -7.86 -7.35
N LEU A 258 -9.13 -7.47 -6.50
CA LEU A 258 -8.91 -6.39 -5.53
C LEU A 258 -7.97 -6.87 -4.41
N PRO A 259 -7.15 -5.98 -3.84
CA PRO A 259 -6.31 -6.32 -2.70
C PRO A 259 -7.16 -6.65 -1.47
N ARG A 260 -6.64 -7.51 -0.59
CA ARG A 260 -7.31 -7.89 0.67
C ARG A 260 -7.24 -6.80 1.75
N HIS A 261 -6.24 -5.93 1.64
CA HIS A 261 -5.94 -4.85 2.59
C HIS A 261 -5.40 -3.63 1.83
N GLY A 262 -5.46 -2.47 2.48
CA GLY A 262 -5.03 -1.21 1.89
C GLY A 262 -5.92 -0.74 0.76
N GLY A 263 -5.46 0.29 0.06
CA GLY A 263 -6.17 0.88 -1.07
C GLY A 263 -5.21 1.61 -2.01
N LEU A 264 -5.77 2.38 -2.93
CA LEU A 264 -4.95 3.25 -3.78
C LEU A 264 -4.58 4.52 -3.01
N VAL A 265 -3.30 4.66 -2.69
CA VAL A 265 -2.68 5.90 -2.22
C VAL A 265 -1.94 6.56 -3.39
N VAL A 266 -2.28 7.81 -3.70
CA VAL A 266 -1.59 8.64 -4.69
C VAL A 266 -1.08 9.90 -3.99
N CYS A 267 0.22 10.16 -4.13
CA CYS A 267 0.86 11.39 -3.67
C CYS A 267 1.11 12.34 -4.86
N GLN A 268 1.27 13.64 -4.60
CA GLN A 268 1.51 14.63 -5.65
C GLN A 268 2.79 14.31 -6.43
N TRP A 269 3.86 13.89 -5.77
CA TRP A 269 5.10 13.51 -6.45
C TRP A 269 4.93 12.31 -7.38
N MET A 270 3.96 11.42 -7.14
CA MET A 270 3.65 10.31 -8.05
C MET A 270 2.98 10.84 -9.32
N LEU A 271 2.06 11.82 -9.17
CA LEU A 271 1.43 12.54 -10.29
C LEU A 271 2.49 13.24 -11.14
N ASP A 272 3.45 13.91 -10.50
CA ASP A 272 4.54 14.61 -11.19
C ASP A 272 5.46 13.64 -11.96
N MET A 273 5.52 12.37 -11.55
CA MET A 273 6.22 11.28 -12.25
C MET A 273 5.37 10.57 -13.32
N GLY A 274 4.10 10.99 -13.51
CA GLY A 274 3.19 10.44 -14.51
C GLY A 274 2.37 9.23 -14.03
N TYR A 275 2.43 8.88 -12.75
CA TYR A 275 1.47 7.92 -12.17
C TYR A 275 0.17 8.64 -11.83
N TYR A 276 -0.97 7.98 -12.01
CA TYR A 276 -2.27 8.55 -11.68
C TYR A 276 -3.27 7.44 -11.33
N ASP A 277 -4.45 7.81 -10.83
CA ASP A 277 -5.52 6.84 -10.62
C ASP A 277 -6.05 6.33 -11.96
N MET A 278 -5.71 5.08 -12.29
CA MET A 278 -6.08 4.40 -13.53
C MET A 278 -7.33 3.52 -13.35
N ARG A 279 -8.05 3.63 -12.23
CA ARG A 279 -9.31 2.87 -12.04
C ARG A 279 -10.34 3.31 -13.08
N GLY A 280 -10.93 2.33 -13.75
CA GLY A 280 -11.90 2.57 -14.84
C GLY A 280 -11.27 2.73 -16.22
N GLU A 281 -9.95 2.85 -16.32
CA GLU A 281 -9.26 2.81 -17.61
C GLU A 281 -9.38 1.42 -18.24
N PRO A 282 -9.49 1.31 -19.58
CA PRO A 282 -9.43 0.04 -20.27
C PRO A 282 -8.18 -0.75 -19.87
N LEU A 283 -8.37 -2.05 -19.68
CA LEU A 283 -7.26 -2.97 -19.44
C LEU A 283 -6.36 -3.01 -20.69
N PRO A 284 -5.02 -2.92 -20.54
CA PRO A 284 -4.11 -2.95 -21.69
C PRO A 284 -4.28 -4.24 -22.48
N SER A 285 -4.04 -4.27 -23.78
CA SER A 285 -3.94 -5.53 -24.52
C SER A 285 -2.69 -6.31 -24.07
N GLU A 286 -2.72 -7.64 -24.20
CA GLU A 286 -1.51 -8.47 -24.03
C GLU A 286 -0.47 -8.16 -25.13
#